data_AF-A0A7R9ME79-F1
#
_entry.id   AF-A0A7R9ME79-F1
#
_cell.length_a   1.000
_cell.length_b   1.000
_cell.length_c   1.000
_cell.angle_alpha   90.00
_cell.angle_beta   90.00
_cell.angle_gamma   90.00
#
_symmetry.space_group_name_H-M   'P 1'
#
loop_
_entity.id
_entity.type
_entity.pdbx_description
1 polymer ?
#
loop_
_entity_poly.entity_id
_entity_poly.type
_entity_poly.pdbx_seq_one_letter_code
_entity_poly.pdbx_strand_id
1 'polypeptide(L)' 'MPENRDDIKAYTYLPFGSDPLHCIGMRFALLSAKLALALISHSFRFSRVTDTDVPVVFNKGRALCQAKRLVVGIQKR' A
#
# COMPACT_ATOMS: atom_id res chain seq x y z
N MET A 1 -6.52 -4.22 -13.63
CA MET A 1 -6.65 -4.65 -15.04
C MET A 1 -7.21 -6.06 -15.04
N PRO A 2 -8.37 -6.31 -15.66
CA PRO A 2 -9.01 -7.63 -15.69
C PRO A 2 -8.34 -8.63 -16.65
N GLU A 3 -7.43 -8.17 -17.52
CA GLU A 3 -6.82 -8.97 -18.60
C GLU A 3 -5.95 -10.15 -18.13
N ASN A 4 -5.31 -10.05 -16.96
CA ASN A 4 -4.39 -11.09 -16.47
C ASN A 4 -5.06 -12.06 -15.47
N ARG A 5 -6.39 -12.11 -15.40
CA ARG A 5 -7.07 -12.88 -14.34
C ARG A 5 -6.84 -14.38 -14.44
N ASP A 6 -6.83 -14.92 -15.67
CA ASP A 6 -6.72 -16.35 -15.92
C ASP A 6 -5.29 -16.89 -15.70
N ASP A 7 -4.28 -16.03 -15.83
CA ASP A 7 -2.87 -16.39 -15.63
C ASP A 7 -2.41 -16.29 -14.15
N ILE A 8 -3.22 -15.70 -13.26
CA ILE A 8 -2.87 -15.60 -11.85
C ILE A 8 -3.04 -16.97 -11.19
N LYS A 9 -1.91 -17.63 -10.92
CA LYS A 9 -1.88 -18.86 -10.13
C LYS A 9 -2.54 -18.63 -8.77
N ALA A 10 -3.42 -19.53 -8.36
CA ALA A 10 -4.06 -19.49 -7.04
C ALA A 10 -3.01 -19.37 -5.92
N TYR A 11 -3.37 -18.70 -4.83
CA TYR A 11 -2.50 -18.49 -3.65
C TYR A 11 -1.21 -17.67 -3.87
N THR A 12 -1.01 -17.06 -5.04
CA THR A 12 0.14 -16.19 -5.30
C THR A 12 0.13 -14.90 -4.45
N TYR A 13 -1.06 -14.44 -4.04
CA TYR A 13 -1.23 -13.20 -3.28
C TYR A 13 -2.10 -13.43 -2.04
N LEU A 14 -1.47 -13.48 -0.86
CA LEU A 14 -2.11 -13.79 0.42
C LEU A 14 -1.82 -12.74 1.52
N PRO A 15 -2.08 -11.44 1.28
CA PRO A 15 -1.75 -10.37 2.25
C PRO A 15 -2.54 -10.46 3.57
N PHE A 16 -3.68 -11.15 3.56
CA PHE A 16 -4.57 -11.35 4.72
C PHE A 16 -4.74 -12.84 5.06
N GLY A 17 -3.89 -13.71 4.50
CA GLY A 17 -4.03 -15.16 4.59
C GLY A 17 -5.18 -15.73 3.75
N SER A 18 -5.33 -17.05 3.76
CA SER A 18 -6.44 -17.80 3.17
C SER A 18 -6.85 -18.93 4.12
N ASP A 19 -8.08 -19.42 3.95
CA ASP A 19 -8.61 -20.61 4.66
C ASP A 19 -8.64 -20.43 6.19
N PRO A 20 -8.69 -21.44 7.11
CA PRO A 20 -9.33 -21.29 8.42
C PRO A 20 -8.71 -20.22 9.36
N LEU A 21 -7.54 -19.69 9.02
CA LEU A 21 -6.84 -18.59 9.69
C LEU A 21 -6.80 -17.30 8.84
N HIS A 22 -7.85 -17.01 8.07
CA HIS A 22 -8.00 -15.75 7.35
C HIS A 22 -8.18 -14.55 8.31
N CYS A 23 -7.61 -13.40 7.96
CA CYS A 23 -7.75 -12.19 8.77
C CYS A 23 -9.22 -11.71 8.82
N ILE A 24 -9.86 -11.86 9.97
CA ILE A 24 -11.22 -11.35 10.22
C ILE A 24 -11.34 -9.82 10.00
N GLY A 25 -10.23 -9.11 10.18
CA GLY A 25 -10.13 -7.66 9.99
C GLY A 25 -9.96 -7.21 8.54
N MET A 26 -9.84 -8.10 7.55
CA MET A 26 -9.53 -7.74 6.16
C MET A 26 -10.47 -6.66 5.62
N ARG A 27 -11.79 -6.84 5.79
CA ARG A 27 -12.79 -5.90 5.27
C ARG A 27 -12.66 -4.52 5.91
N PHE A 28 -12.50 -4.50 7.24
CA PHE A 28 -12.32 -3.25 7.99
C PHE A 28 -11.02 -2.54 7.61
N ALA A 29 -9.90 -3.27 7.55
CA ALA A 29 -8.60 -2.71 7.19
C ALA A 29 -8.62 -2.09 5.78
N LEU A 30 -9.21 -2.78 4.81
CA LEU A 30 -9.34 -2.27 3.44
C LEU A 30 -10.26 -1.05 3.36
N LEU A 31 -11.38 -1.05 4.09
CA LEU A 31 -12.29 0.10 4.11
C LEU A 31 -11.61 1.33 4.71
N SER A 32 -11.00 1.19 5.88
CA SER A 32 -10.30 2.27 6.58
C SER A 32 -9.14 2.82 5.75
N ALA A 33 -8.33 1.94 5.13
CA ALA A 33 -7.23 2.36 4.27
C ALA A 33 -7.72 3.10 3.03
N LYS A 34 -8.75 2.59 2.34
CA LYS A 34 -9.33 3.25 1.16
C LYS A 34 -9.92 4.62 1.52
N LEU A 35 -10.64 4.72 2.63
CA LEU A 35 -11.21 5.97 3.10
C LEU A 35 -10.12 6.99 3.42
N ALA A 36 -9.09 6.59 4.18
CA ALA A 36 -7.96 7.46 4.49
C ALA A 36 -7.26 7.95 3.21
N LEU A 37 -6.96 7.04 2.27
CA LEU A 37 -6.34 7.40 1.00
C LEU A 37 -7.22 8.34 0.16
N ALA A 38 -8.54 8.12 0.13
CA ALA A 38 -9.47 8.99 -0.58
C ALA A 38 -9.49 10.41 0.01
N LEU A 39 -9.57 10.53 1.35
CA LEU A 39 -9.58 11.83 2.04
C LEU A 39 -8.26 12.58 1.87
N ILE A 40 -7.15 11.87 2.00
CA ILE A 40 -5.81 12.43 1.80
C ILE A 40 -5.64 12.89 0.35
N SER A 41 -6.02 12.05 -0.63
CA SER A 41 -5.92 12.40 -2.05
C SER A 41 -6.87 13.52 -2.47
N HIS A 42 -7.98 13.70 -1.76
CA HIS A 42 -8.92 14.79 -1.98
C HIS A 42 -8.36 16.12 -1.48
N SER A 43 -7.82 16.13 -0.26
CA SER A 43 -7.38 17.35 0.44
C SER A 43 -5.95 17.77 0.11
N PHE A 44 -5.11 16.84 -0.36
CA PHE A 44 -3.68 17.07 -0.54
C PHE A 44 -3.18 16.59 -1.91
N ARG A 45 -2.11 17.23 -2.37
CA ARG A 45 -1.28 16.82 -3.50
C ARG A 45 0.11 16.49 -2.99
N PHE A 46 0.62 15.33 -3.41
CA PHE A 46 1.98 14.91 -3.13
C PHE A 46 2.90 15.31 -4.28
N SER A 47 4.07 15.87 -3.96
CA SER A 47 5.12 16.20 -4.90
C SER A 47 6.45 15.59 -4.46
N ARG A 48 7.35 15.39 -5.43
CA ARG A 48 8.72 14.95 -5.16
C ARG A 48 9.54 16.15 -4.71
N VAL A 49 10.36 15.96 -3.68
CA VAL A 49 11.32 16.94 -3.19
C VAL A 49 12.72 16.46 -3.58
N THR A 50 13.71 17.35 -3.56
CA THR A 50 15.12 17.03 -3.82
C THR A 50 15.65 15.89 -2.94
N ASP A 51 15.14 15.76 -1.72
CA ASP A 51 15.50 14.74 -0.72
C ASP A 51 14.63 13.46 -0.80
N THR A 52 13.81 13.32 -1.83
CA THR A 52 12.98 12.12 -2.03
C THR A 52 13.78 11.01 -2.72
N ASP A 53 14.05 9.92 -2.00
CA ASP A 53 14.70 8.71 -2.55
C ASP A 53 13.85 8.07 -3.66
N VAL A 54 14.42 7.95 -4.87
CA VAL A 54 13.79 7.23 -5.99
C VAL A 54 14.82 6.35 -6.69
N PRO A 55 14.67 5.00 -6.66
CA PRO A 55 13.56 4.23 -6.09
C PRO A 55 13.54 4.21 -4.56
N VAL A 56 12.36 3.99 -3.96
CA VAL A 56 12.20 3.90 -2.49
C VAL A 56 13.02 2.72 -1.96
N VAL A 57 13.87 2.99 -0.97
CA VAL A 57 14.70 1.97 -0.32
C VAL A 57 13.96 1.38 0.88
N PHE A 58 13.83 0.06 0.95
CA PHE A 58 13.15 -0.65 2.03
C PHE A 58 14.14 -1.26 3.03
N ASN A 59 13.72 -1.34 4.29
CA ASN A 59 14.45 -2.06 5.33
C ASN A 59 14.37 -3.58 5.08
N LYS A 60 15.52 -4.25 5.08
CA LYS A 60 15.60 -5.71 4.96
C LYS A 60 15.25 -6.38 6.28
N GLY A 61 14.62 -7.56 6.23
CA GLY A 61 14.38 -8.42 7.41
C GLY A 61 13.23 -8.00 8.32
N ARG A 62 12.35 -7.09 7.89
CA ARG A 62 11.14 -6.72 8.63
C ARG A 62 9.90 -7.39 8.01
N ALA A 63 8.94 -7.75 8.86
CA ALA A 63 7.69 -8.41 8.46
C ALA A 63 6.83 -7.57 7.50
N LEU A 64 7.00 -6.25 7.51
CA LEU A 64 6.33 -5.31 6.61
C LEU A 64 7.37 -4.58 5.76
N CYS A 65 7.00 -4.25 4.53
CA CYS A 65 7.79 -3.41 3.62
C CYS A 65 7.86 -1.97 4.15
N GLN A 66 8.70 -1.74 5.14
CA GLN A 66 8.94 -0.42 5.72
C GLN A 66 10.00 0.31 4.90
N ALA A 67 9.64 1.47 4.35
CA ALA A 67 10.62 2.36 3.73
C ALA A 67 11.64 2.79 4.79
N LYS A 68 12.93 2.76 4.43
CA LYS A 68 14.01 3.24 5.30
C LYS A 68 13.91 4.76 5.50
N ARG A 69 13.52 5.46 4.44
CA ARG A 69 13.30 6.90 4.39
C ARG A 69 12.25 7.19 3.33
N LEU A 70 11.25 8.01 3.67
CA LEU A 70 10.19 8.44 2.76
C LEU A 70 9.86 9.90 3.05
N VAL A 71 10.53 10.80 2.32
CA VAL A 71 10.27 12.24 2.37
C VAL A 71 9.49 12.64 1.13
N VAL A 72 8.32 13.24 1.31
CA VAL A 72 7.45 13.72 0.23
C VAL A 72 6.95 15.11 0.55
N GLY A 73 6.83 15.96 -0.47
CA GLY A 73 6.23 17.28 -0.36
C GLY A 73 4.72 17.12 -0.28
N ILE A 74 4.08 17.85 0.65
CA ILE A 74 2.62 17.86 0.79
C ILE A 74 2.15 19.29 0.52
N GLN A 75 1.25 19.44 -0.45
CA GLN A 75 0.57 20.70 -0.73
C GLN A 75 -0.93 20.50 -0.51
N LYS A 76 -1.60 21.47 0.14
CA LYS A 76 -3.06 21.45 0.23
C LYS A 76 -3.65 21.69 -1.17
N ARG A 77 -4.64 20.90 -1.56
CA ARG A 77 -5.38 21.10 -2.81
C ARG A 77 -6.35 22.28 -2.68
#